data_AF-A0A0C3IBN6-F1
#
_entry.id   AF-A0A0C3IBN6-F1
#
_cell.length_a   1.000
_cell.length_b   1.000
_cell.length_c   1.000
_cell.angle_alpha   90.00
_cell.angle_beta   90.00
_cell.angle_gamma   90.00
#
_symmetry.space_group_name_H-M   'P 1'
#
loop_
_entity.id
_entity.type
_entity.pdbx_description
1 polymer ?
#
loop_
_entity_poly.entity_id
_entity_poly.type
_entity_poly.pdbx_seq_one_letter_code
_entity_poly.pdbx_strand_id
1 'polypeptide(L)'
;KAHEFYVHEVSGDPYKWRLSNFFTELFNYCVPIDFQMHQQEKLQSCYQNSKTVKNYLYELNEIWNMIRETNECTKVHKFWSGIHQELQHDLWKEKLNPEISTLKKVVASVGILEI
;
A
#
# COMPACT_ATOMS: atom_id res chain seq x y z
N LYS A 1 17.30 -14.97 -5.75
CA LYS A 1 16.94 -15.11 -4.31
C LYS A 1 16.31 -16.46 -3.97
N ALA A 2 15.07 -16.77 -4.37
CA ALA A 2 14.41 -18.02 -3.96
C ALA A 2 15.16 -19.30 -4.41
N HIS A 3 15.57 -19.35 -5.67
CA HIS A 3 16.39 -20.45 -6.21
C HIS A 3 17.74 -20.56 -5.48
N GLU A 4 18.41 -19.43 -5.22
CA GLU A 4 19.69 -19.40 -4.50
C GLU A 4 19.55 -19.90 -3.08
N PHE A 5 18.52 -19.46 -2.34
CA PHE A 5 18.22 -19.97 -1.00
C PHE A 5 18.05 -21.50 -1.00
N TYR A 6 17.27 -22.03 -1.94
CA TYR A 6 17.06 -23.47 -2.02
C TYR A 6 18.36 -24.24 -2.26
N VAL A 7 19.18 -23.80 -3.20
CA VAL A 7 20.44 -24.47 -3.56
C VAL A 7 21.50 -24.37 -2.45
N HIS A 8 21.59 -23.26 -1.73
CA HIS A 8 22.64 -23.09 -0.71
C HIS A 8 22.23 -23.63 0.67
N GLU A 9 20.97 -23.46 1.07
CA GLU A 9 20.52 -23.75 2.44
C GLU A 9 19.74 -25.07 2.55
N VAL A 10 19.02 -25.46 1.48
CA VAL A 10 18.03 -26.54 1.54
C VAL A 10 18.51 -27.82 0.84
N SER A 11 19.14 -27.73 -0.33
CA SER A 11 19.39 -28.90 -1.19
C SER A 11 20.36 -29.93 -0.60
N GLY A 12 21.22 -29.54 0.36
CA GLY A 12 22.15 -30.45 1.02
C GLY A 12 21.48 -31.50 1.92
N ASP A 13 20.32 -31.17 2.49
CA ASP A 13 19.47 -32.12 3.20
C ASP A 13 18.03 -31.58 3.23
N PRO A 14 17.23 -31.80 2.18
CA PRO A 14 15.88 -31.24 2.09
C PRO A 14 14.91 -31.84 3.10
N TYR A 15 15.14 -33.10 3.52
CA TYR A 15 14.21 -33.85 4.36
C TYR A 15 14.25 -33.42 5.83
N LYS A 16 15.31 -32.75 6.28
CA LYS A 16 15.36 -32.14 7.63
C LYS A 16 14.41 -30.95 7.79
N TRP A 17 13.98 -30.34 6.68
CA TRP A 17 13.17 -29.13 6.71
C TRP A 17 11.70 -29.44 6.95
N ARG A 18 11.14 -28.92 8.04
CA ARG A 18 9.68 -28.82 8.17
C ARG A 18 9.18 -27.78 7.16
N LEU A 19 8.05 -28.06 6.51
CA LEU A 19 7.48 -27.19 5.49
C LEU A 19 7.27 -25.75 5.99
N SER A 20 6.84 -25.57 7.23
CA SER A 20 6.69 -24.26 7.87
C SER A 20 8.01 -23.49 7.94
N ASN A 21 9.08 -24.16 8.35
CA ASN A 21 10.40 -23.53 8.53
C ASN A 21 11.00 -23.17 7.17
N PHE A 22 10.82 -24.04 6.16
CA PHE A 22 11.24 -23.75 4.80
C PHE A 22 10.61 -22.45 4.28
N PHE A 23 9.29 -22.29 4.40
CA PHE A 23 8.64 -21.08 3.92
C PHE A 23 9.00 -19.84 4.72
N THR A 24 9.14 -19.94 6.05
CA THR A 24 9.59 -18.81 6.88
C THR A 24 10.97 -18.34 6.47
N GLU A 25 11.95 -19.24 6.36
CA GLU A 25 13.33 -18.88 5.99
C GLU A 25 13.43 -18.42 4.54
N LEU A 26 12.70 -19.06 3.61
CA LEU A 26 12.62 -18.59 2.22
C LEU A 26 12.06 -17.16 2.14
N PHE A 27 11.01 -16.88 2.92
CA PHE A 27 10.41 -15.55 2.98
C PHE A 27 11.41 -14.54 3.55
N ASN A 28 12.05 -14.84 4.69
CA ASN A 28 13.06 -13.98 5.31
C ASN A 28 14.27 -13.73 4.39
N TYR A 29 14.65 -14.71 3.58
CA TYR A 29 15.74 -14.55 2.61
C TYR A 29 15.34 -13.68 1.41
N CYS A 30 14.12 -13.88 0.91
CA CYS A 30 13.65 -13.19 -0.29
C CYS A 30 13.18 -11.76 0.00
N VAL A 31 12.58 -11.55 1.17
CA VAL A 31 11.95 -10.30 1.60
C VAL A 31 12.85 -9.66 2.66
N PRO A 32 13.41 -8.47 2.37
CA PRO A 32 14.23 -7.73 3.33
C PRO A 32 13.50 -7.46 4.65
N ILE A 33 14.23 -7.46 5.77
CA ILE A 33 13.66 -7.17 7.10
C ILE A 33 13.04 -5.76 7.16
N ASP A 34 13.58 -4.83 6.36
CA ASP A 34 13.15 -3.45 6.22
C ASP A 34 12.09 -3.26 5.12
N PHE A 35 11.55 -4.34 4.53
CA PHE A 35 10.56 -4.24 3.46
C PHE A 35 9.34 -3.41 3.88
N GLN A 36 8.83 -3.61 5.10
CA GLN A 36 7.71 -2.82 5.62
C GLN A 36 8.06 -1.34 5.76
N MET A 37 9.29 -1.03 6.19
CA MET A 37 9.78 0.34 6.29
C MET A 37 9.83 1.00 4.91
N HIS A 38 10.35 0.32 3.90
CA HIS A 38 10.35 0.80 2.51
C HIS A 38 8.92 1.04 1.98
N GLN A 39 7.97 0.15 2.29
CA GLN A 39 6.57 0.37 1.90
C GLN A 39 5.95 1.58 2.61
N GLN A 40 6.28 1.81 3.87
CA GLN A 40 5.86 3.01 4.61
C GLN A 40 6.45 4.28 4.00
N GLU A 41 7.73 4.31 3.66
CA GLU A 41 8.37 5.44 2.99
C GLU A 41 7.75 5.72 1.61
N LYS A 42 7.47 4.66 0.86
CA LYS A 42 6.72 4.76 -0.41
C LYS A 42 5.33 5.33 -0.19
N LEU A 43 4.63 4.92 0.87
CA LEU A 43 3.32 5.48 1.23
C LEU A 43 3.42 6.97 1.51
N GLN A 44 4.41 7.41 2.30
CA GLN A 44 4.59 8.82 2.64
C GLN A 44 4.83 9.67 1.39
N SER A 45 5.66 9.19 0.46
CA SER A 45 5.99 9.88 -0.79
C SER A 45 4.98 9.67 -1.94
N CYS A 46 3.88 8.94 -1.71
CA CYS A 46 2.86 8.68 -2.73
C CYS A 46 1.86 9.85 -2.84
N TYR A 47 1.83 10.49 -4.00
CA TYR A 47 0.94 11.61 -4.36
C TYR A 47 0.34 11.41 -5.75
N GLN A 48 -0.79 12.07 -6.03
CA GLN A 48 -1.45 12.05 -7.33
C GLN A 48 -0.51 12.57 -8.43
N ASN A 49 0.15 13.70 -8.23
CA ASN A 49 1.08 14.29 -9.21
C ASN A 49 0.45 14.36 -10.61
N SER A 50 1.10 13.81 -11.64
CA SER A 50 0.56 13.76 -13.00
C SER A 50 -0.38 12.57 -13.27
N LYS A 51 -0.69 11.75 -12.26
CA LYS A 51 -1.56 10.58 -12.38
C LYS A 51 -3.03 10.99 -12.27
N THR A 52 -3.89 10.18 -12.88
CA THR A 52 -5.32 10.24 -12.58
C THR A 52 -5.60 9.79 -11.15
N VAL A 53 -6.70 10.23 -10.56
CA VAL A 53 -7.14 9.84 -9.21
C VAL A 53 -7.32 8.33 -9.13
N LYS A 54 -7.83 7.70 -10.20
CA LYS A 54 -7.95 6.24 -10.29
C LYS A 54 -6.59 5.53 -10.19
N ASN A 55 -5.59 6.01 -10.93
CA ASN A 55 -4.25 5.40 -10.91
C ASN A 55 -3.55 5.65 -9.57
N TYR A 56 -3.74 6.84 -9.00
CA TYR A 56 -3.25 7.16 -7.66
C TYR A 56 -3.86 6.24 -6.59
N LEU A 57 -5.19 6.05 -6.60
CA LEU A 57 -5.88 5.15 -5.69
C LEU A 57 -5.44 3.69 -5.85
N TYR A 58 -5.20 3.25 -7.09
CA TYR A 58 -4.68 1.91 -7.35
C TYR A 58 -3.32 1.70 -6.66
N GLU A 59 -2.39 2.65 -6.81
CA GLU A 59 -1.09 2.57 -6.16
C GLU A 59 -1.18 2.60 -4.63
N LEU A 60 -2.07 3.43 -4.07
CA LEU A 60 -2.32 3.43 -2.62
C LEU A 60 -2.84 2.09 -2.12
N ASN A 61 -3.80 1.47 -2.82
CA ASN A 61 -4.36 0.17 -2.45
C ASN A 61 -3.29 -0.93 -2.45
N GLU A 62 -2.39 -0.93 -3.45
CA GLU A 62 -1.27 -1.88 -3.48
C GLU A 62 -0.39 -1.73 -2.24
N ILE A 63 -0.03 -0.48 -1.87
CA ILE A 63 0.82 -0.23 -0.70
C ILE A 63 0.08 -0.60 0.60
N TRP A 64 -1.17 -0.19 0.76
CA TRP A 64 -1.99 -0.54 1.93
C TRP A 64 -2.15 -2.04 2.12
N ASN A 65 -2.31 -2.80 1.03
CA ASN A 65 -2.37 -4.25 1.09
C ASN A 65 -1.04 -4.85 1.58
N MET A 66 0.09 -4.32 1.10
CA MET A 66 1.42 -4.78 1.52
C MET A 66 1.71 -4.51 2.99
N ILE A 67 1.30 -3.34 3.52
CA ILE A 67 1.48 -2.99 4.94
C ILE A 67 0.31 -3.44 5.83
N ARG A 68 -0.72 -4.07 5.26
CA ARG A 68 -1.96 -4.49 5.93
C ARG A 68 -2.67 -3.34 6.66
N GLU A 69 -2.72 -2.16 6.03
CA GLU A 69 -3.47 -1.03 6.59
C GLU A 69 -4.98 -1.30 6.52
N THR A 70 -5.63 -1.23 7.68
CA THR A 70 -7.07 -1.48 7.84
C THR A 70 -7.83 -0.29 8.40
N ASN A 71 -7.12 0.73 8.89
CA ASN A 71 -7.75 1.92 9.44
C ASN A 71 -8.25 2.82 8.30
N GLU A 72 -9.57 2.87 8.13
CA GLU A 72 -10.21 3.70 7.11
C GLU A 72 -9.89 5.19 7.26
N CYS A 73 -9.81 5.72 8.48
CA CYS A 73 -9.46 7.12 8.72
C CYS A 73 -8.05 7.42 8.21
N THR A 74 -7.07 6.55 8.51
CA THR A 74 -5.71 6.68 7.98
C THR A 74 -5.69 6.65 6.44
N LYS A 75 -6.46 5.76 5.82
CA LYS A 75 -6.55 5.68 4.35
C LYS A 75 -7.14 6.94 3.74
N VAL A 76 -8.22 7.45 4.34
CA VAL A 76 -8.88 8.69 3.91
C VAL A 76 -7.93 9.87 4.01
N HIS A 77 -7.26 10.05 5.15
CA HIS A 77 -6.26 11.11 5.34
C HIS A 77 -5.14 11.04 4.31
N LYS A 78 -4.60 9.84 4.07
CA LYS A 78 -3.51 9.69 3.10
C LYS A 78 -3.96 9.97 1.67
N PHE A 79 -5.13 9.48 1.27
CA PHE A 79 -5.72 9.77 -0.04
C PHE A 79 -5.99 11.27 -0.21
N TRP A 80 -6.69 11.87 0.76
CA TRP A 80 -7.09 13.28 0.72
C TRP A 80 -5.89 14.22 0.67
N SER A 81 -4.89 14.01 1.53
CA SER A 81 -3.69 14.85 1.55
C SER A 81 -2.82 14.70 0.29
N GLY A 82 -2.98 13.60 -0.45
CA GLY A 82 -2.16 13.30 -1.61
C GLY A 82 -2.75 13.63 -2.99
N ILE A 83 -4.04 13.96 -3.07
CA ILE A 83 -4.68 14.48 -4.29
C ILE A 83 -4.39 15.98 -4.50
N HIS A 84 -4.67 16.50 -5.70
CA HIS A 84 -4.47 17.92 -6.01
C HIS A 84 -5.26 18.85 -5.11
N GLN A 85 -4.68 20.01 -4.80
CA GLN A 85 -5.25 20.99 -3.87
C GLN A 85 -6.63 21.51 -4.32
N GLU A 86 -6.87 21.60 -5.62
CA GLU A 86 -8.17 21.99 -6.20
C GLU A 86 -9.26 20.97 -5.82
N LEU A 87 -8.97 19.67 -6.00
CA LEU A 87 -9.87 18.58 -5.63
C LEU A 87 -10.09 18.52 -4.11
N GLN A 88 -9.05 18.77 -3.31
CA GLN A 88 -9.18 18.87 -1.84
C GLN A 88 -10.17 19.97 -1.45
N HIS A 89 -10.09 21.14 -2.09
CA HIS A 89 -10.98 22.25 -1.82
C HIS A 89 -12.43 21.94 -2.21
N ASP A 90 -12.64 21.24 -3.33
CA ASP A 90 -13.99 20.83 -3.75
C ASP A 90 -14.61 19.78 -2.82
N LEU A 91 -13.81 18.86 -2.26
CA LEU A 91 -14.28 17.95 -1.22
C LEU A 91 -14.80 18.69 0.03
N TRP A 92 -14.13 19.79 0.42
CA TRP A 92 -14.63 20.65 1.50
C TRP A 92 -15.95 21.33 1.15
N LYS A 93 -16.13 21.79 -0.09
CA LYS A 93 -17.41 22.35 -0.57
C LYS A 93 -18.54 21.32 -0.51
N GLU A 94 -18.24 20.06 -0.78
CA GLU A 94 -19.19 18.95 -0.66
C GLU A 94 -19.47 18.53 0.81
N LYS A 95 -18.90 19.24 1.79
CA LYS A 95 -19.05 18.97 3.22
C LYS A 95 -18.55 17.58 3.61
N LEU A 96 -17.55 17.07 2.88
CA LEU A 96 -16.81 15.89 3.29
C LEU A 96 -15.78 16.28 4.34
N ASN A 97 -15.44 15.32 5.19
CA ASN A 97 -14.49 15.49 6.27
C ASN A 97 -13.62 14.23 6.38
N PRO A 98 -12.28 14.35 6.36
CA PRO A 98 -11.37 13.21 6.37
C PRO A 98 -11.45 12.33 7.64
N GLU A 99 -11.95 12.87 8.76
CA GLU A 99 -12.06 12.13 10.04
C GLU A 99 -13.27 11.19 10.10
N ILE A 100 -14.32 11.47 9.33
CA ILE A 100 -15.62 10.78 9.44
C ILE A 100 -16.14 10.23 8.12
N SER A 101 -15.60 10.69 6.99
CA SER A 101 -16.05 10.24 5.67
C SER A 101 -15.37 8.93 5.32
N THR A 102 -16.09 8.03 4.65
CA THR A 102 -15.49 6.77 4.16
C THR A 102 -14.66 7.03 2.91
N LEU A 103 -13.61 6.23 2.70
CA LEU A 103 -12.76 6.33 1.52
C LEU A 103 -13.60 6.21 0.23
N LYS A 104 -14.56 5.28 0.21
CA LYS A 104 -15.48 5.10 -0.92
C LYS A 104 -16.24 6.38 -1.27
N LYS A 105 -16.72 7.13 -0.27
CA LYS A 105 -17.47 8.37 -0.49
C LYS A 105 -16.55 9.46 -1.03
N VAL A 106 -15.37 9.62 -0.44
CA VAL A 106 -14.38 10.62 -0.87
C VAL A 106 -13.93 10.35 -2.31
N VAL A 107 -13.58 9.11 -2.64
CA VAL A 107 -13.17 8.72 -4.00
C VAL A 107 -14.28 8.96 -5.02
N ALA A 108 -15.53 8.65 -4.68
CA ALA A 108 -16.66 8.86 -5.57
C ALA A 108 -16.87 10.35 -5.92
N SER A 109 -16.74 11.23 -4.92
CA SER A 109 -16.79 12.68 -5.13
C SER A 109 -15.67 13.17 -6.03
N VAL A 110 -14.41 12.79 -5.75
CA VAL A 110 -13.27 13.22 -6.58
C VAL A 110 -13.37 12.71 -8.02
N GLY A 111 -13.84 11.47 -8.23
CA GLY A 111 -13.99 10.90 -9.57
C GLY A 111 -15.01 11.62 -10.46
N ILE A 112 -15.95 12.36 -9.87
CA ILE A 112 -16.89 13.22 -10.61
C ILE A 112 -16.22 14.55 -11.01
N LEU A 113 -15.30 15.04 -10.17
CA LEU A 113 -14.63 16.33 -10.32
C LEU A 113 -13.41 16.30 -11.25
N GLU A 114 -12.87 15.11 -11.56
CA GLU A 114 -11.72 14.91 -12.46
C GLU A 114 -12.10 14.90 -13.97
N ILE A 115 -13.35 15.26 -14.31
CA ILE A 115 -13.88 15.33 -15.69
C ILE A 115 -13.70 16.73 -16.27
#